data_AF-A0A7G5H5J6-F1
#
_entry.id   AF-A0A7G5H5J6-F1
#
_cell.length_a   1.000
_cell.length_b   1.000
_cell.length_c   1.000
_cell.angle_alpha   90.00
_cell.angle_beta   90.00
_cell.angle_gamma   90.00
#
_symmetry.space_group_name_H-M   'P 1'
#
loop_
_entity.id
_entity.type
_entity.pdbx_description
1 polymer ?
#
loop_
_entity_poly.entity_id
_entity_poly.type
_entity_poly.pdbx_seq_one_letter_code
_entity_poly.pdbx_strand_id
1 'polypeptide(L)' 'MENNGDQNAFPLDLGEGMAQLGLTIREYFAAKAMVGIIAQDVNNQYTTKSIVSSAVALADALIEELNK' A
#
# COMPACT_ATOMS: atom_id res chain seq x y z
N MET A 1 9.30 15.15 8.06
CA MET A 1 9.77 13.81 7.69
C MET A 1 9.30 13.55 6.27
N GLU A 2 10.16 13.00 5.44
CA GLU A 2 9.77 12.56 4.09
C GLU A 2 8.66 11.51 4.24
N ASN A 3 7.58 11.64 3.47
CA ASN A 3 6.52 10.64 3.49
C ASN A 3 7.00 9.43 2.70
N ASN A 4 7.53 8.41 3.40
CA ASN A 4 7.97 7.15 2.78
C ASN A 4 6.85 6.52 1.92
N GLY A 5 5.57 6.79 2.21
CA GLY A 5 4.45 6.29 1.43
C GLY A 5 4.46 6.69 -0.05
N ASP A 6 5.05 7.84 -0.40
CA ASP A 6 5.09 8.37 -1.75
C ASP A 6 6.32 7.91 -2.55
N GLN A 7 7.25 7.18 -1.91
CA GLN A 7 8.43 6.62 -2.56
C GLN A 7 8.08 5.37 -3.36
N ASN A 8 8.92 5.01 -4.34
CA ASN A 8 8.74 3.79 -5.13
C ASN A 8 8.83 2.54 -4.24
N ALA A 9 7.88 1.62 -4.33
CA ALA A 9 7.90 0.35 -3.61
C ALA A 9 9.03 -0.59 -4.05
N PHE A 10 9.50 -0.44 -5.29
CA PHE A 10 10.55 -1.25 -5.90
C PHE A 10 11.56 -0.33 -6.59
N PRO A 11 12.37 0.41 -5.82
CA PRO A 11 13.34 1.33 -6.39
C PRO A 11 14.33 0.56 -7.28
N LEU A 12 14.45 1.02 -8.52
CA LEU A 12 15.38 0.47 -9.50
C LEU A 12 16.36 1.58 -9.89
N ASP A 13 17.63 1.36 -9.59
CA ASP A 13 18.72 2.22 -10.06
C ASP A 13 19.14 1.76 -11.46
N LEU A 14 18.86 2.59 -12.46
CA LEU A 14 19.21 2.33 -13.86
C LEU A 14 20.54 2.97 -14.27
N GLY A 15 21.29 3.57 -13.33
CA GLY A 15 22.49 4.34 -13.64
C GLY A 15 22.20 5.72 -14.28
N GLU A 16 20.93 6.03 -14.55
CA GLU A 16 20.43 7.34 -15.02
C GLU A 16 19.52 8.02 -13.98
N GLY A 17 19.47 7.48 -12.76
CA GLY A 17 18.59 7.92 -11.68
C GLY A 17 17.58 6.85 -11.26
N MET A 18 16.83 7.17 -10.20
CA MET A 18 15.77 6.29 -9.67
C MET A 18 14.55 6.37 -10.59
N ALA A 19 14.22 5.28 -11.27
CA ALA A 19 13.00 5.21 -12.06
C ALA A 19 11.76 5.20 -11.14
N GLN A 20 10.85 6.17 -11.30
CA GLN A 20 9.52 6.16 -10.67
C GLN A 20 8.53 5.31 -11.48
N LEU A 21 8.91 4.07 -11.78
CA LEU A 21 8.04 3.11 -12.45
C LEU A 21 7.43 2.18 -11.42
N GLY A 22 6.11 1.97 -11.48
CA GLY A 22 5.40 1.01 -10.64
C GLY A 22 4.55 1.66 -9.55
N LEU A 23 4.38 0.94 -8.44
CA LEU A 23 3.57 1.34 -7.30
C LEU A 23 4.40 2.16 -6.31
N THR A 24 3.77 3.10 -5.62
CA THR A 24 4.35 3.67 -4.40
C THR A 24 4.32 2.64 -3.26
N ILE A 25 5.12 2.86 -2.21
CA ILE A 25 5.11 2.03 -0.99
C ILE A 25 3.68 1.93 -0.42
N ARG A 26 2.95 3.05 -0.38
CA ARG A 26 1.57 3.10 0.08
C ARG A 26 0.64 2.25 -0.77
N GLU A 27 0.72 2.38 -2.10
CA GLU A 27 -0.11 1.61 -3.02
C GLU A 27 0.17 0.12 -2.95
N TYR A 28 1.44 -0.27 -2.81
CA TYR A 28 1.83 -1.66 -2.63
C TYR A 28 1.27 -2.26 -1.34
N PHE A 29 1.40 -1.55 -0.21
CA PHE A 29 0.83 -2.00 1.06
C PHE A 29 -0.69 -2.06 1.02
N ALA A 30 -1.35 -1.06 0.42
CA ALA A 30 -2.79 -1.07 0.24
C ALA A 30 -3.24 -2.27 -0.61
N ALA A 31 -2.54 -2.60 -1.69
CA ALA A 31 -2.83 -3.77 -2.51
C ALA A 31 -2.70 -5.08 -1.71
N LYS A 32 -1.65 -5.22 -0.89
CA LYS A 32 -1.46 -6.39 -0.01
C LYS A 32 -2.56 -6.50 1.05
N ALA A 33 -2.91 -5.39 1.70
CA ALA A 33 -3.98 -5.34 2.68
C ALA A 33 -5.33 -5.72 2.05
N MET A 34 -5.62 -5.21 0.86
CA MET A 34 -6.84 -5.51 0.12
C MET A 34 -6.99 -7.01 -0.16
N VAL A 35 -5.92 -7.68 -0.61
CA VAL A 35 -5.92 -9.14 -0.81
C VAL A 35 -6.22 -9.89 0.48
N GLY A 36 -5.62 -9.46 1.61
CA GLY A 36 -5.88 -10.05 2.92
C GLY A 36 -7.33 -9.90 3.37
N ILE A 37 -7.92 -8.71 3.19
CA ILE A 37 -9.32 -8.44 3.53
C ILE A 37 -10.26 -9.28 2.67
N ILE A 38 -10.05 -9.32 1.35
CA ILE A 38 -10.87 -10.12 0.42
C ILE A 38 -10.79 -11.61 0.77
N ALA A 39 -9.61 -12.12 1.12
CA ALA A 39 -9.44 -13.51 1.52
C ALA A 39 -10.21 -13.88 2.80
N GLN A 40 -10.46 -12.90 3.68
CA GLN A 40 -11.25 -13.09 4.90
C GLN A 40 -12.75 -12.84 4.69
N ASP A 41 -13.15 -12.19 3.60
CA ASP A 41 -14.55 -11.89 3.27
C ASP A 41 -15.30 -13.08 2.67
N VAL A 42 -15.21 -14.25 3.33
CA VAL A 42 -15.78 -15.52 2.86
C VAL A 42 -17.30 -15.50 2.66
N ASN A 43 -17.99 -14.53 3.27
CA ASN A 43 -19.44 -14.40 3.22
C ASN A 43 -19.91 -13.12 2.48
N ASN A 44 -19.02 -12.40 1.77
CA ASN A 44 -19.31 -11.11 1.13
C ASN A 44 -19.99 -10.11 2.09
N GLN A 45 -19.54 -10.07 3.33
CA GLN A 45 -20.02 -9.16 4.37
C GLN A 45 -19.52 -7.74 4.17
N TYR A 46 -18.41 -7.55 3.45
CA TYR A 46 -17.86 -6.24 3.20
C TYR A 46 -18.30 -5.70 1.83
N THR A 47 -18.66 -4.43 1.80
CA THR A 47 -18.84 -3.72 0.54
C THR A 47 -17.49 -3.47 -0.11
N THR A 48 -17.44 -3.38 -1.44
CA THR A 48 -16.23 -2.98 -2.16
C THR A 48 -15.65 -1.67 -1.62
N LYS A 49 -16.52 -0.69 -1.29
CA LYS A 49 -16.10 0.59 -0.72
C LYS A 49 -15.40 0.40 0.64
N SER A 50 -15.95 -0.43 1.53
CA SER A 50 -15.34 -0.70 2.84
C SER A 50 -14.02 -1.47 2.73
N ILE A 51 -13.88 -2.36 1.76
CA ILE A 51 -12.63 -3.08 1.50
C ILE A 51 -11.54 -2.09 1.09
N VAL A 52 -11.83 -1.23 0.11
CA VAL A 52 -10.88 -0.23 -0.39
C VAL A 52 -10.47 0.75 0.71
N SER A 53 -11.42 1.30 1.48
CA SER A 53 -11.09 2.23 2.55
C SER A 53 -10.26 1.59 3.66
N SER A 54 -10.57 0.34 4.03
CA SER A 54 -9.84 -0.37 5.08
C SER A 54 -8.42 -0.73 4.64
N ALA A 55 -8.24 -1.11 3.37
CA ALA A 55 -6.93 -1.41 2.82
C ALA A 55 -5.99 -0.18 2.86
N VAL A 56 -6.51 1.00 2.50
CA VAL A 56 -5.77 2.26 2.58
C VAL A 56 -5.43 2.61 4.02
N ALA A 57 -6.40 2.51 4.94
CA ALA A 57 -6.18 2.80 6.36
C ALA A 57 -5.11 1.89 6.99
N LEU A 58 -5.09 0.60 6.62
CA LEU A 58 -4.05 -0.34 7.07
C LEU A 58 -2.67 0.03 6.52
N ALA A 59 -2.59 0.44 5.25
CA ALA A 59 -1.34 0.88 4.64
C ALA A 59 -0.79 2.15 5.33
N ASP A 60 -1.65 3.12 5.60
CA ASP A 60 -1.29 4.37 6.27
C ASP A 60 -0.77 4.10 7.69
N ALA A 61 -1.48 3.27 8.48
CA ALA A 61 -1.05 2.89 9.82
C ALA A 61 0.31 2.17 9.83
N LEU A 62 0.59 1.33 8.83
CA LEU A 62 1.89 0.67 8.70
C LEU A 62 3.00 1.66 8.36
N ILE A 63 2.76 2.59 7.45
CA ILE A 63 3.73 3.63 7.10
C ILE A 63 4.04 4.50 8.33
N GLU A 64 3.02 4.89 9.09
CA GLU A 64 3.19 5.64 10.34
C GLU A 64 4.05 4.88 11.34
N GLU A 65 3.85 3.56 11.49
CA GLU A 65 4.68 2.73 12.37
C GLU A 65 6.14 2.66 11.92
N LEU A 66 6.38 2.52 10.62
CA LEU A 66 7.73 2.38 10.05
C LEU A 66 8.52 3.69 10.01
N ASN A 67 7.85 4.84 10.08
CA ASN A 67 8.48 6.17 10.05
C ASN A 67 8.94 6.67 11.44
N LYS A 68 8.74 5.88 12.50
CA LYS A 68 9.22 6.18 13.86
C LYS A 68 10.72 5.99 13.98
#